data_AF-R9J0E4-F1
#
_entry.id   AF-R9J0E4-F1
#
_cell.length_a   1.000
_cell.length_b   1.000
_cell.length_c   1.000
_cell.angle_alpha   90.00
_cell.angle_beta   90.00
_cell.angle_gamma   90.00
#
_symmetry.space_group_name_H-M   'P 1'
#
loop_
_entity.id
_entity.type
_entity.pdbx_description
1 polymer ?
#
loop_
_entity_poly.entity_id
_entity_poly.type
_entity_poly.pdbx_seq_one_letter_code
_entity_poly.pdbx_strand_id
1 'polypeptide(L)' 'MAVKSKALEKPEGAKFGKSERTENLFTKEQLLNSERFQNRKDIINALLESDKHYTVKQTEQMIENYMKGKVK' A
#
# COMPACT_ATOMS: atom_id res chain seq x y z
N MET A 1 -14.43 35.34 14.27
CA MET A 1 -13.70 35.28 12.98
C MET A 1 -12.96 33.95 12.89
N ALA A 2 -13.12 33.30 11.74
CA ALA A 2 -12.27 32.28 11.12
C ALA A 2 -11.91 30.99 11.89
N VAL A 3 -12.78 30.00 11.69
CA VAL A 3 -12.49 28.60 11.31
C VAL A 3 -11.07 28.04 11.57
N LYS A 4 -10.93 27.23 12.63
CA LYS A 4 -9.78 26.32 12.78
C LYS A 4 -10.09 25.01 12.06
N SER A 5 -9.99 25.07 10.74
CA SER A 5 -10.25 23.97 9.83
C SER A 5 -9.15 22.91 9.92
N LYS A 6 -9.54 21.69 10.29
CA LYS A 6 -9.13 20.42 9.66
C LYS A 6 -7.62 20.28 9.36
N ALA A 7 -6.83 19.97 10.38
CA ALA A 7 -5.56 19.28 10.15
C ALA A 7 -5.88 17.80 9.90
N LEU A 8 -6.04 17.42 8.63
CA LEU A 8 -5.82 16.04 8.22
C LEU A 8 -4.34 15.75 8.48
N GLU A 9 -4.08 14.85 9.43
CA GLU A 9 -2.82 14.15 9.55
C GLU A 9 -2.59 13.35 8.26
N LYS A 10 -1.92 13.99 7.30
CA LYS A 10 -1.24 13.29 6.23
C LYS A 10 0.04 12.73 6.85
N PRO A 11 0.18 11.41 7.07
CA PRO A 11 1.48 10.88 7.43
C PRO A 11 2.42 11.14 6.25
N GLU A 12 3.55 11.73 6.62
CA GLU A 12 4.56 12.30 5.76
C GLU A 12 5.04 11.36 4.65
N GLY A 13 5.40 11.99 3.54
CA GLY A 13 5.98 11.35 2.39
C GLY A 13 7.27 10.59 2.74
N ALA A 14 7.26 9.33 2.30
CA ALA A 14 8.35 8.70 1.57
C ALA A 14 9.78 9.04 2.03
N LYS A 15 10.33 8.17 2.88
CA LYS A 15 11.77 7.88 2.87
C LYS A 15 12.02 6.53 2.22
N PHE A 16 12.05 6.48 0.89
CA PHE A 16 12.70 5.38 0.16
C PHE A 16 14.22 5.58 0.23
N GLY A 17 14.78 5.30 1.40
CA GLY A 17 16.22 5.13 1.59
C GLY A 17 16.63 3.75 1.11
N LYS A 18 17.47 3.72 0.07
CA LYS A 18 18.26 2.55 -0.32
C LYS A 18 19.02 2.02 0.91
N SER A 19 18.79 0.77 1.31
CA SER A 19 19.83 -0.24 1.60
C SER A 19 19.31 -1.40 2.48
N GLU A 20 19.57 -2.62 2.00
CA GLU A 20 19.85 -3.84 2.79
C GLU A 20 18.69 -4.60 3.48
N ARG A 21 18.19 -5.61 2.73
CA ARG A 21 17.71 -6.93 3.18
C ARG A 21 16.86 -7.01 4.45
N THR A 22 16.01 -6.03 4.68
CA THR A 22 14.91 -6.14 5.62
C THR A 22 13.63 -6.14 4.79
N GLU A 23 12.86 -7.21 4.89
CA GLU A 23 11.54 -7.27 4.27
C GLU A 23 10.62 -6.31 5.04
N ASN A 24 10.70 -5.02 4.71
CA ASN A 24 9.87 -4.00 5.34
C ASN A 24 8.40 -4.38 5.15
N LEU A 25 7.72 -4.51 6.29
CA LEU A 25 6.30 -4.75 6.38
C LEU A 25 5.59 -3.40 6.23
N PHE A 26 4.69 -3.31 5.26
CA PHE A 26 3.92 -2.12 4.97
C PHE A 26 2.46 -2.35 5.29
N THR A 27 1.78 -1.33 5.80
CA THR A 27 0.32 -1.36 5.94
C THR A 27 -0.35 -1.24 4.58
N LYS A 28 -1.61 -1.66 4.52
CA LYS A 28 -2.47 -1.44 3.35
C LYS A 28 -2.43 0.01 2.86
N GLU A 29 -2.51 0.98 3.78
CA GLU A 29 -2.49 2.41 3.44
C GLU A 29 -1.16 2.85 2.82
N GLN A 30 -0.03 2.35 3.32
CA GLN A 30 1.29 2.63 2.74
C GLN A 30 1.41 2.07 1.31
N LEU A 31 0.88 0.87 1.08
CA LEU A 31 0.84 0.25 -0.25
C LEU A 31 -0.09 1.02 -1.21
N LEU A 32 -1.25 1.50 -0.73
CA LEU A 32 -2.19 2.31 -1.51
C LEU A 32 -1.65 3.70 -1.88
N ASN A 33 -0.79 4.28 -1.04
CA ASN A 33 -0.13 5.56 -1.31
C ASN A 33 1.13 5.41 -2.18
N SER A 34 1.63 4.19 -2.38
CA SER A 34 2.81 3.93 -3.21
C SER A 34 2.49 4.06 -4.71
N GLU A 35 3.39 4.72 -5.46
CA GLU A 35 3.32 4.81 -6.93
C GLU A 35 3.31 3.44 -7.61
N ARG A 36 4.04 2.47 -7.05
CA ARG A 36 4.15 1.10 -7.60
C ARG A 36 2.80 0.38 -7.73
N PHE A 37 1.85 0.75 -6.88
CA PHE A 37 0.57 0.09 -6.75
C PHE A 37 -0.62 0.97 -7.12
N GLN A 38 -0.38 2.15 -7.71
CA GLN A 38 -1.46 3.07 -8.04
C GLN A 38 -2.53 2.49 -8.98
N ASN A 39 -2.10 1.68 -9.95
CA ASN A 39 -3.01 0.99 -10.88
C ASN A 39 -3.63 -0.29 -10.30
N ARG A 40 -3.26 -0.68 -9.08
CA ARG A 40 -3.69 -1.93 -8.43
C ARG A 40 -4.33 -1.67 -7.07
N LYS A 41 -4.73 -0.42 -6.78
CA LYS A 41 -5.38 -0.02 -5.52
C LYS A 41 -6.66 -0.79 -5.27
N ASP A 42 -7.48 -1.04 -6.29
CA ASP A 42 -8.71 -1.84 -6.16
C ASP A 42 -8.41 -3.27 -5.73
N ILE A 43 -7.36 -3.87 -6.31
CA ILE A 43 -6.94 -5.23 -5.97
C ILE A 43 -6.38 -5.25 -4.54
N ILE A 44 -5.52 -4.30 -4.20
CA ILE A 44 -4.99 -4.16 -2.83
C ILE A 44 -6.11 -3.97 -1.82
N ASN A 45 -7.13 -3.18 -2.15
CA ASN A 45 -8.28 -2.99 -1.28
C ASN A 45 -9.10 -4.25 -1.06
N ALA A 46 -9.24 -5.08 -2.10
CA ALA A 46 -9.97 -6.35 -2.03
C ALA A 46 -9.17 -7.48 -1.38
N LEU A 47 -7.84 -7.42 -1.46
CA LEU A 47 -6.97 -8.55 -1.14
C LEU A 47 -6.23 -8.37 0.20
N LEU A 48 -5.94 -7.12 0.59
CA LEU A 48 -5.22 -6.80 1.82
C LEU A 48 -6.16 -6.22 2.88
N GLU A 49 -5.97 -6.69 4.10
CA GLU A 49 -6.67 -6.21 5.30
C GLU A 49 -5.91 -5.03 5.93
N SER A 50 -6.63 -4.05 6.47
CA SER A 50 -6.01 -2.86 7.09
C SER A 50 -5.29 -3.18 8.41
N ASP A 51 -5.69 -4.24 9.10
CA ASP A 51 -5.14 -4.69 10.38
C ASP A 51 -3.84 -5.50 10.21
N LYS A 52 -3.53 -5.90 8.96
CA LYS A 52 -2.37 -6.73 8.63
C LYS A 52 -1.31 -5.92 7.89
N HIS A 53 -0.08 -6.38 8.04
CA HIS A 53 1.07 -5.83 7.35
C HIS A 53 1.60 -6.83 6.33
N TYR A 54 2.06 -6.31 5.20
CA TYR A 54 2.46 -7.10 4.07
C TYR A 54 3.73 -6.53 3.46
N THR A 55 4.59 -7.40 2.97
CA THR A 55 5.77 -6.96 2.22
C THR A 55 5.35 -6.58 0.80
N VAL A 56 6.16 -5.77 0.13
CA VAL A 56 5.94 -5.42 -1.28
C VAL A 56 5.88 -6.70 -2.14
N LYS A 57 6.81 -7.64 -1.90
CA LYS A 57 6.90 -8.91 -2.63
C LYS A 57 5.67 -9.79 -2.41
N GLN A 58 5.22 -9.93 -1.16
CA GLN A 58 4.02 -10.71 -0.84
C GLN A 58 2.78 -10.09 -1.51
N THR A 59 2.65 -8.76 -1.43
CA THR A 59 1.56 -8.02 -2.08
C THR A 59 1.56 -8.24 -3.59
N GLU A 60 2.71 -8.14 -4.26
CA GLU A 60 2.84 -8.40 -5.69
C GLU A 60 2.45 -9.83 -6.07
N GLN A 61 2.90 -10.83 -5.31
CA GLN A 61 2.54 -12.23 -5.56
C GLN A 61 1.03 -12.48 -5.39
N MET A 62 0.43 -11.91 -4.36
CA MET A 62 -1.01 -12.01 -4.12
C MET A 62 -1.82 -11.38 -5.26
N ILE A 63 -1.42 -10.18 -5.70
CA ILE A 63 -2.02 -9.49 -6.84
C ILE A 63 -1.88 -10.32 -8.11
N GLU A 64 -0.69 -10.87 -8.39
CA GLU A 64 -0.46 -11.69 -9.58
C GLU A 64 -1.33 -12.94 -9.59
N ASN A 65 -1.43 -13.63 -8.46
CA ASN A 65 -2.30 -14.80 -8.31
C ASN A 65 -3.78 -14.45 -8.53
N TYR A 66 -4.23 -13.32 -8.00
CA TYR A 66 -5.59 -12.83 -8.21
C TYR A 66 -5.86 -12.49 -9.69
N MET A 67 -4.91 -11.84 -10.37
CA MET A 67 -5.04 -11.54 -11.79
C MET A 67 -5.05 -12.82 -12.64
N LYS A 68 -4.13 -13.76 -12.40
CA LYS A 68 -4.08 -15.07 -13.08
C LYS A 68 -5.37 -15.86 -12.90
N GLY A 69 -5.97 -15.84 -11.71
CA GLY A 69 -7.26 -16.50 -11.45
C GLY A 69 -8.45 -15.92 -12.22
N LYS A 70 -8.36 -14.66 -12.67
CA LYS A 70 -9.37 -14.02 -13.52
C LYS A 70 -9.15 -14.23 -15.02
N VAL A 71 -7.98 -14.73 -15.46
CA VAL A 71 -7.68 -14.96 -16.89
C VAL A 71 -7.95 -16.42 -17.26
N LYS A 72 -9.24 -16.80 -17.33
CA LYS A 72 -9.71 -18.02 -17.98
C LYS A 72 -10.80 -17.70 -18.98
#